data_AF-A0A0V1HFJ8-F1
#
_entry.id   AF-A0A0V1HFJ8-F1
#
_cell.length_a   1.000
_cell.length_b   1.000
_cell.length_c   1.000
_cell.angle_alpha   90.00
_cell.angle_beta   90.00
_cell.angle_gamma   90.00
#
_symmetry.space_group_name_H-M   'P 1'
#
loop_
_entity.id
_entity.type
_entity.pdbx_description
1 polymer ?
#
loop_
_entity_poly.entity_id
_entity_poly.type
_entity_poly.pdbx_seq_one_letter_code
_entity_poly.pdbx_strand_id
1 'polypeptide(L)'
;MNSATGISSENASSVEFRFSTSPSTPQSRVMGAYRYMQEIWRKKQSDVMRFLLRVRTWHYRQLSAIHRASRPTRPEKARRLGYVAKQGFVIYRVRVRRGGRKRKVTKGQTYGKPKNHGVNQLKMKRSLQSIAEQRVGRRCGALRVLNSYWVGQDSTYKFYEVILVDPMHKAIRRDPDLQWICKPTMKHREMRGLTKAGKRSRGLGKGIGYSQTIGGSRRKAWKRRNTLSLRRKR
;
A
#
# COMPACT_ATOMS: atom_id res chain seq x y z
N MET A 1 68.57 -28.96 -59.96
CA MET A 1 68.43 -28.48 -58.57
C MET A 1 66.96 -28.17 -58.34
N ASN A 2 66.35 -28.91 -57.39
CA ASN A 2 65.09 -28.67 -56.64
C ASN A 2 63.79 -28.55 -57.48
N SER A 3 62.86 -29.52 -57.47
CA SER A 3 61.85 -29.86 -56.42
C SER A 3 60.94 -28.65 -56.09
N ALA A 4 59.61 -28.74 -55.94
CA ALA A 4 58.68 -29.83 -55.69
C ALA A 4 57.25 -29.40 -56.06
N THR A 5 56.37 -30.41 -56.08
CA THR A 5 54.91 -30.43 -56.20
C THR A 5 54.16 -29.49 -55.23
N GLY A 6 53.15 -28.79 -55.74
CA GLY A 6 52.18 -28.02 -54.96
C GLY A 6 50.78 -28.64 -55.06
N ILE A 7 50.30 -29.12 -53.91
CA ILE A 7 49.08 -29.89 -53.68
C ILE A 7 47.86 -28.97 -53.47
N SER A 8 46.72 -29.45 -53.94
CA SER A 8 45.34 -29.00 -53.70
C SER A 8 45.01 -28.72 -52.23
N SER A 9 44.35 -27.60 -51.94
CA SER A 9 43.69 -27.37 -50.65
C SER A 9 42.20 -27.14 -50.81
N GLU A 10 41.46 -27.83 -49.95
CA GLU A 10 40.04 -28.11 -49.97
C GLU A 10 39.18 -26.96 -49.43
N ASN A 11 37.93 -26.99 -49.89
CA ASN A 11 36.72 -26.37 -49.38
C ASN A 11 36.71 -26.05 -47.86
N ALA A 12 36.66 -24.77 -47.53
CA ALA A 12 36.24 -24.30 -46.22
C ALA A 12 34.72 -24.46 -46.07
N SER A 13 34.30 -25.48 -45.32
CA SER A 13 32.91 -25.68 -44.89
C SER A 13 32.60 -24.81 -43.67
N SER A 14 31.61 -23.95 -43.83
CA SER A 14 31.04 -23.08 -42.80
C SER A 14 30.37 -23.92 -41.72
N VAL A 15 30.98 -24.02 -40.54
CA VAL A 15 30.34 -24.65 -39.37
C VAL A 15 29.33 -23.67 -38.77
N GLU A 16 28.06 -23.80 -39.14
CA GLU A 16 26.95 -23.16 -38.43
C GLU A 16 26.86 -23.73 -37.00
N PHE A 17 27.27 -22.94 -36.01
CA PHE A 17 27.06 -23.25 -34.60
C PHE A 17 25.58 -23.04 -34.25
N ARG A 18 24.75 -24.06 -34.48
CA ARG A 18 23.35 -24.08 -34.04
C ARG A 18 23.32 -24.20 -32.51
N PHE A 19 23.12 -23.07 -31.83
CA PHE A 19 22.71 -23.07 -30.42
C PHE A 19 21.40 -23.87 -30.29
N SER A 20 21.49 -25.07 -29.69
CA SER A 20 20.31 -25.82 -29.30
C SER A 20 19.62 -25.07 -28.16
N THR A 21 18.55 -24.36 -28.49
CA THR A 21 17.59 -23.90 -27.48
C THR A 21 16.77 -25.13 -27.10
N SER A 22 17.23 -25.84 -26.07
CA SER A 22 16.41 -26.87 -25.44
C SER A 22 15.10 -26.22 -24.98
N PRO A 23 13.92 -26.76 -25.36
CA PRO A 23 12.66 -26.25 -24.85
C PRO A 23 12.63 -26.56 -23.36
N SER A 24 12.75 -25.52 -22.53
CA SER A 24 12.59 -25.64 -21.09
C SER A 24 11.25 -26.31 -20.82
N THR A 25 11.30 -27.52 -20.28
CA THR A 25 10.14 -28.29 -19.82
C THR A 25 9.25 -27.37 -19.00
N PRO A 26 7.91 -27.36 -19.20
CA PRO A 26 7.03 -26.58 -18.36
C PRO A 26 7.12 -27.19 -16.95
N GLN A 27 7.96 -26.61 -16.10
CA GLN A 27 7.96 -26.90 -14.67
C GLN A 27 6.51 -26.83 -14.22
N SER A 28 5.97 -27.96 -13.79
CA SER A 28 4.67 -27.99 -13.12
C SER A 28 4.76 -26.94 -12.01
N ARG A 29 4.02 -25.84 -12.18
CA ARG A 29 4.05 -24.72 -11.24
C ARG A 29 3.38 -25.20 -9.95
N VAL A 30 4.12 -25.91 -9.10
CA VAL A 30 3.67 -26.25 -7.75
C VAL A 30 3.47 -24.93 -7.03
N MET A 31 2.21 -24.50 -6.93
CA MET A 31 1.88 -23.20 -6.38
C MET A 31 2.10 -23.23 -4.86
N GLY A 32 2.90 -22.33 -4.31
CA GLY A 32 3.07 -22.24 -2.86
C GLY A 32 1.77 -21.91 -2.13
N ALA A 33 1.62 -22.35 -0.87
CA ALA A 33 0.39 -22.20 -0.07
C ALA A 33 -0.18 -20.76 -0.06
N TYR A 34 0.68 -19.73 0.04
CA TYR A 34 0.24 -18.33 0.02
C TYR A 34 -0.39 -17.89 -1.31
N ARG A 35 -0.03 -18.54 -2.42
CA ARG A 35 -0.65 -18.28 -3.74
C ARG A 35 -2.08 -18.81 -3.76
N TYR A 36 -2.33 -20.01 -3.26
CA TYR A 36 -3.69 -20.54 -3.09
C TYR A 36 -4.55 -19.64 -2.17
N MET A 37 -4.01 -19.23 -1.03
CA MET A 37 -4.70 -18.28 -0.13
C MET A 37 -5.05 -16.97 -0.85
N GLN A 38 -4.15 -16.46 -1.69
CA GLN A 38 -4.41 -15.26 -2.48
C GLN A 38 -5.55 -15.46 -3.48
N GLU A 39 -5.59 -16.59 -4.19
CA GLU A 39 -6.66 -16.88 -5.16
C GLU A 39 -8.02 -17.03 -4.49
N ILE A 40 -8.09 -17.71 -3.33
CA ILE A 40 -9.31 -17.79 -2.51
C ILE A 40 -9.80 -16.38 -2.15
N TRP A 41 -8.89 -15.51 -1.67
CA TRP A 41 -9.25 -14.12 -1.35
C TRP A 41 -9.56 -13.24 -2.56
N ARG A 42 -9.23 -13.64 -3.78
CA ARG A 42 -9.67 -12.92 -5.00
C ARG A 42 -11.15 -13.18 -5.26
N LYS A 43 -11.60 -14.44 -5.17
CA LYS A 43 -12.99 -14.87 -5.36
C LYS A 43 -13.88 -14.62 -4.12
N LYS A 44 -14.03 -13.36 -3.68
CA LYS A 44 -14.77 -13.00 -2.44
C LYS A 44 -16.28 -13.24 -2.50
N GLN A 45 -16.83 -13.42 -3.70
CA GLN A 45 -18.25 -13.70 -3.92
C GLN A 45 -18.59 -15.19 -3.87
N SER A 46 -17.61 -16.09 -3.74
CA SER A 46 -17.88 -17.51 -3.53
C SER A 46 -18.60 -17.75 -2.19
N ASP A 47 -19.36 -18.83 -2.09
CA ASP A 47 -20.17 -19.12 -0.91
C ASP A 47 -19.32 -19.28 0.35
N VAL A 48 -18.17 -19.97 0.24
CA VAL A 48 -17.19 -20.11 1.33
C VAL A 48 -16.72 -18.74 1.83
N MET A 49 -16.34 -17.83 0.92
CA MET A 49 -15.85 -16.51 1.32
C MET A 49 -16.96 -15.62 1.86
N ARG A 50 -18.18 -15.70 1.32
CA ARG A 50 -19.34 -14.96 1.82
C ARG A 50 -19.71 -15.41 3.22
N PHE A 51 -19.74 -16.72 3.48
CA PHE A 51 -19.98 -17.29 4.80
C PHE A 51 -18.92 -16.82 5.80
N LEU A 52 -17.63 -16.98 5.49
CA LEU A 52 -16.53 -16.56 6.37
C LEU A 52 -16.54 -15.05 6.65
N LEU A 53 -16.83 -14.22 5.64
CA LEU A 53 -16.91 -12.78 5.81
C LEU A 53 -18.10 -12.39 6.68
N ARG A 54 -19.27 -13.01 6.51
CA ARG A 54 -20.47 -12.75 7.34
C ARG A 54 -20.20 -13.05 8.81
N VAL A 55 -19.76 -14.27 9.13
CA VAL A 55 -19.49 -14.70 10.51
C VAL A 55 -18.42 -13.80 11.17
N ARG A 56 -17.33 -13.49 10.44
CA ARG A 56 -16.29 -12.57 10.95
C ARG A 56 -16.83 -11.17 11.18
N THR A 57 -17.60 -10.61 10.25
CA THR A 57 -18.16 -9.26 10.42
C THR A 57 -19.12 -9.19 11.59
N TRP A 58 -19.92 -10.23 11.84
CA TRP A 58 -20.76 -10.32 13.04
C TRP A 58 -19.92 -10.26 14.32
N HIS A 59 -18.90 -11.12 14.43
CA HIS A 59 -18.00 -11.11 15.59
C HIS A 59 -17.30 -9.75 15.76
N TYR A 60 -16.83 -9.13 14.68
CA TYR A 60 -16.15 -7.83 14.73
C TYR A 60 -17.05 -6.67 15.13
N ARG A 61 -18.38 -6.81 14.98
CA ARG A 61 -19.34 -5.79 15.47
C ARG A 61 -19.45 -5.79 16.98
N GLN A 62 -19.32 -6.96 17.61
CA GLN A 62 -19.37 -7.11 19.07
C GLN A 62 -18.10 -6.57 19.75
N LEU A 63 -16.97 -6.63 19.05
CA LEU A 63 -15.71 -6.08 19.54
C LEU A 63 -15.71 -4.53 19.56
N SER A 64 -14.83 -3.98 20.39
CA SER A 64 -14.60 -2.53 20.48
C SER A 64 -14.10 -1.95 19.16
N ALA A 65 -14.23 -0.62 18.98
CA ALA A 65 -13.94 0.02 17.71
C ALA A 65 -12.46 -0.09 17.27
N ILE A 66 -11.54 -0.21 18.24
CA ILE A 66 -10.12 -0.47 18.04
C ILE A 66 -9.75 -1.62 18.98
N HIS A 67 -9.47 -2.78 18.41
CA HIS A 67 -9.22 -4.02 19.12
C HIS A 67 -7.86 -4.60 18.72
N ARG A 68 -7.07 -5.11 19.67
CA ARG A 68 -5.78 -5.76 19.39
C ARG A 68 -6.03 -7.19 18.90
N ALA A 69 -5.60 -7.51 17.68
CA ALA A 69 -5.68 -8.87 17.16
C ALA A 69 -4.39 -9.63 17.49
N SER A 70 -4.51 -10.89 17.93
CA SER A 70 -3.36 -11.74 18.24
C SER A 70 -2.56 -12.14 17.00
N ARG A 71 -3.25 -12.41 15.88
CA ARG A 71 -2.66 -12.83 14.61
C ARG A 71 -3.37 -12.15 13.43
N PRO A 72 -2.70 -11.99 12.27
CA PRO A 72 -3.36 -11.42 11.09
C PRO A 72 -4.47 -12.35 10.61
N THR A 73 -5.64 -11.81 10.28
CA THR A 73 -6.70 -12.59 9.62
C THR A 73 -6.24 -13.07 8.23
N ARG A 74 -5.31 -12.33 7.62
CA ARG A 74 -4.78 -12.56 6.27
C ARG A 74 -3.25 -12.55 6.28
N PRO A 75 -2.60 -13.67 6.65
CA PRO A 75 -1.15 -13.71 6.74
C PRO A 75 -0.46 -13.45 5.39
N GLU A 76 -1.06 -13.92 4.28
CA GLU A 76 -0.54 -13.72 2.91
C GLU A 76 -0.54 -12.23 2.51
N LYS A 77 -1.59 -11.50 2.92
CA LYS A 77 -1.73 -10.07 2.62
C LYS A 77 -0.87 -9.22 3.54
N ALA A 78 -0.80 -9.60 4.81
CA ALA A 78 0.02 -8.92 5.81
C ALA A 78 1.50 -8.99 5.43
N ARG A 79 2.02 -10.17 5.05
CA ARG A 79 3.42 -10.34 4.62
C ARG A 79 3.78 -9.46 3.43
N ARG A 80 2.93 -9.40 2.40
CA ARG A 80 3.12 -8.49 1.24
C ARG A 80 3.16 -7.01 1.62
N LEU A 81 2.56 -6.63 2.75
CA LEU A 81 2.54 -5.27 3.25
C LEU A 81 3.66 -4.98 4.26
N GLY A 82 4.55 -5.94 4.49
CA GLY A 82 5.73 -5.82 5.34
C GLY A 82 5.58 -6.39 6.75
N TYR A 83 4.51 -7.14 7.04
CA TYR A 83 4.42 -7.87 8.30
C TYR A 83 5.38 -9.06 8.31
N VAL A 84 6.13 -9.20 9.40
CA VAL A 84 6.93 -10.38 9.70
C VAL A 84 6.48 -10.92 11.05
N ALA A 85 6.41 -12.24 11.19
CA ALA A 85 6.11 -12.89 12.46
C ALA A 85 7.33 -12.84 13.40
N LYS A 86 7.65 -11.63 13.88
CA LYS A 86 8.71 -11.34 14.85
C LYS A 86 8.12 -10.54 16.01
N GLN A 87 8.75 -10.62 17.19
CA GLN A 87 8.39 -9.75 18.32
C GLN A 87 8.57 -8.28 17.95
N GLY A 88 7.67 -7.42 18.43
CA GLY A 88 7.60 -6.01 18.07
C GLY A 88 6.62 -5.68 16.94
N PHE A 89 6.11 -6.68 16.20
CA PHE A 89 4.95 -6.48 15.31
C PHE A 89 3.64 -6.67 16.07
N VAL A 90 2.69 -5.76 15.87
CA VAL A 90 1.36 -5.83 16.48
C VAL A 90 0.30 -5.52 15.44
N ILE A 91 -0.85 -6.18 15.54
CA ILE A 91 -1.97 -5.96 14.62
C ILE A 91 -3.15 -5.40 15.41
N TYR A 92 -3.71 -4.31 14.91
CA TYR A 92 -4.94 -3.72 15.43
C TYR A 92 -6.05 -3.80 14.39
N ARG A 93 -7.20 -4.31 14.81
CA ARG A 93 -8.43 -4.28 14.04
C ARG A 93 -9.21 -3.02 14.35
N VAL A 94 -9.64 -2.33 13.31
CA VAL A 94 -10.29 -1.02 13.40
C VAL A 94 -11.56 -1.02 12.58
N ARG A 95 -12.66 -0.59 13.18
CA ARG A 95 -13.89 -0.30 12.44
C ARG A 95 -14.02 1.20 12.16
N VAL A 96 -14.40 1.52 10.93
CA VAL A 96 -14.69 2.90 10.48
C VAL A 96 -16.06 2.94 9.84
N ARG A 97 -16.90 3.88 10.28
CA ARG A 97 -18.24 4.07 9.72
C ARG A 97 -18.14 4.44 8.23
N ARG A 98 -18.98 3.82 7.41
CA ARG A 98 -19.06 4.04 5.97
C ARG A 98 -19.83 5.33 5.67
N GLY A 99 -19.73 5.77 4.42
CA GLY A 99 -20.46 6.92 3.89
C GLY A 99 -19.58 8.16 3.72
N GLY A 100 -20.24 9.25 3.32
CA GLY A 100 -19.66 10.57 3.23
C GLY A 100 -19.40 11.19 4.61
N ARG A 101 -18.93 12.44 4.62
CA ARG A 101 -18.75 13.20 5.85
C ARG A 101 -19.54 14.49 5.74
N LYS A 102 -20.68 14.54 6.43
CA LYS A 102 -21.50 15.75 6.57
C LYS A 102 -20.65 16.90 7.12
N ARG A 103 -20.86 18.11 6.59
CA ARG A 103 -20.26 19.33 7.16
C ARG A 103 -20.79 19.53 8.59
N LYS A 104 -19.90 19.85 9.52
CA LYS A 104 -20.29 20.21 10.89
C LYS A 104 -20.67 21.69 10.88
N VAL A 105 -21.97 21.97 10.78
CA VAL A 105 -22.58 23.30 10.86
C VAL A 105 -23.86 23.21 11.67
N THR A 106 -24.13 24.24 12.47
CA THR A 106 -25.36 24.37 13.24
C THR A 106 -26.53 24.54 12.29
N LYS A 107 -27.57 23.70 12.41
CA LYS A 107 -28.81 23.76 11.59
C LYS A 107 -28.60 23.84 10.05
N GLY A 108 -27.45 23.44 9.52
CA GLY A 108 -27.14 23.57 8.09
C GLY A 108 -26.66 24.96 7.65
N GLN A 109 -26.49 25.90 8.58
CA GLN A 109 -26.09 27.28 8.31
C GLN A 109 -24.59 27.35 7.98
N THR A 110 -24.25 27.50 6.70
CA THR A 110 -22.85 27.65 6.26
C THR A 110 -22.37 29.09 6.16
N TYR A 111 -23.32 30.04 5.99
CA TYR A 111 -23.08 31.45 5.65
C TYR A 111 -22.29 31.66 4.35
N GLY A 112 -22.34 32.88 3.79
CA GLY A 112 -21.60 33.27 2.59
C GLY A 112 -22.22 32.80 1.26
N LYS A 113 -21.38 32.64 0.23
CA LYS A 113 -21.83 32.45 -1.16
C LYS A 113 -22.55 31.10 -1.39
N PRO A 114 -23.63 31.05 -2.20
CA PRO A 114 -24.40 29.83 -2.50
C PRO A 114 -23.56 28.62 -2.96
N LYS A 115 -22.47 28.86 -3.71
CA LYS A 115 -21.54 27.80 -4.16
C LYS A 115 -20.97 26.94 -3.02
N ASN A 116 -20.94 27.45 -1.79
CA ASN A 116 -20.37 26.78 -0.62
C ASN A 116 -21.43 26.19 0.33
N HIS A 117 -22.73 26.32 0.03
CA HIS A 117 -23.83 25.91 0.92
C HIS A 117 -24.02 24.39 1.06
N GLY A 118 -23.33 23.56 0.27
CA GLY A 118 -23.46 22.10 0.34
C GLY A 118 -23.08 21.51 1.71
N VAL A 119 -23.97 20.71 2.32
CA VAL A 119 -23.80 20.09 3.65
C VAL A 119 -23.74 18.55 3.59
N ASN A 120 -24.68 17.90 2.90
CA ASN A 120 -24.93 16.45 3.05
C ASN A 120 -24.05 15.56 2.17
N GLN A 121 -23.94 15.87 0.87
CA GLN A 121 -23.30 14.99 -0.13
C GLN A 121 -21.77 15.17 -0.21
N LEU A 122 -21.14 15.66 0.85
CA LEU A 122 -19.69 15.91 0.87
C LEU A 122 -18.91 14.61 1.10
N LYS A 123 -17.83 14.45 0.33
CA LYS A 123 -16.92 13.31 0.39
C LYS A 123 -15.63 13.72 1.09
N MET A 124 -15.11 12.85 1.96
CA MET A 124 -13.82 13.10 2.60
C MET A 124 -12.68 12.91 1.60
N LYS A 125 -11.72 13.85 1.57
CA LYS A 125 -10.54 13.78 0.70
C LYS A 125 -9.66 12.55 0.96
N ARG A 126 -9.61 12.08 2.21
CA ARG A 126 -8.83 10.90 2.62
C ARG A 126 -9.70 9.65 2.59
N SER A 127 -9.10 8.50 2.27
CA SER A 127 -9.78 7.22 2.31
C SER A 127 -10.14 6.79 3.74
N LEU A 128 -11.21 5.99 3.90
CA LEU A 128 -11.59 5.40 5.19
C LEU A 128 -10.46 4.56 5.79
N GLN A 129 -9.66 3.91 4.94
CA GLN A 129 -8.47 3.16 5.35
C GLN A 129 -7.41 4.07 6.00
N SER A 130 -7.15 5.25 5.43
CA SER A 130 -6.23 6.23 6.04
C SER A 130 -6.77 6.79 7.36
N ILE A 131 -8.10 6.91 7.49
CA ILE A 131 -8.75 7.28 8.76
C ILE A 131 -8.56 6.19 9.81
N ALA A 132 -8.67 4.91 9.44
CA ALA A 132 -8.39 3.79 10.35
C ALA A 132 -6.94 3.83 10.87
N GLU A 133 -5.96 4.04 9.97
CA GLU A 133 -4.55 4.19 10.34
C GLU A 133 -4.35 5.34 11.35
N GLN A 134 -4.98 6.48 11.12
CA GLN A 134 -4.87 7.64 12.02
C GLN A 134 -5.52 7.40 13.39
N ARG A 135 -6.64 6.68 13.45
CA ARG A 135 -7.28 6.32 14.72
C ARG A 135 -6.36 5.47 15.58
N VAL A 136 -5.71 4.47 14.97
CA VAL A 136 -4.75 3.60 15.67
C VAL A 136 -3.48 4.35 16.03
N GLY A 137 -2.91 5.14 15.11
CA GLY A 137 -1.71 5.93 15.37
C GLY A 137 -1.88 6.93 16.51
N ARG A 138 -3.09 7.45 16.72
CA ARG A 138 -3.43 8.28 17.90
C ARG A 138 -3.54 7.45 19.18
N ARG A 139 -4.19 6.29 19.13
CA ARG A 139 -4.35 5.42 20.31
C ARG A 139 -3.03 4.79 20.76
N CYS A 140 -2.19 4.41 19.81
CA CYS A 140 -0.90 3.74 20.03
C CYS A 140 0.25 4.67 19.66
N GLY A 141 0.38 5.81 20.35
CA GLY A 141 1.33 6.88 20.00
C GLY A 141 2.80 6.45 20.02
N ALA A 142 3.16 5.47 20.87
CA ALA A 142 4.52 4.91 20.94
C ALA A 142 4.89 4.04 19.73
N LEU A 143 3.89 3.43 19.08
CA LEU A 143 4.09 2.50 17.96
C LEU A 143 4.12 3.25 16.62
N ARG A 144 4.68 2.60 15.59
CA ARG A 144 4.75 3.13 14.23
C ARG A 144 3.80 2.38 13.30
N VAL A 145 2.92 3.11 12.62
CA VAL A 145 2.06 2.53 11.57
C VAL A 145 2.91 2.18 10.36
N LEU A 146 2.94 0.89 10.00
CA LEU A 146 3.61 0.39 8.81
C LEU A 146 2.69 0.52 7.59
N ASN A 147 1.58 -0.24 7.60
CA ASN A 147 0.58 -0.32 6.54
C ASN A 147 -0.75 -0.86 7.11
N SER A 148 -1.77 -0.94 6.27
CA SER A 148 -3.07 -1.52 6.62
C SER A 148 -3.70 -2.27 5.45
N TYR A 149 -4.68 -3.12 5.73
CA TYR A 149 -5.47 -3.82 4.72
C TYR A 149 -6.93 -4.02 5.15
N TRP A 150 -7.80 -4.21 4.16
CA TRP A 150 -9.21 -4.49 4.35
C TRP A 150 -9.44 -5.96 4.73
N VAL A 151 -10.33 -6.20 5.69
CA VAL A 151 -10.69 -7.55 6.16
C VAL A 151 -12.17 -7.87 6.06
N GLY A 152 -13.04 -6.87 6.03
CA GLY A 152 -14.49 -7.08 5.96
C GLY A 152 -15.24 -5.76 5.86
N GLN A 153 -16.50 -5.82 5.45
CA GLN A 153 -17.42 -4.69 5.48
C GLN A 153 -18.86 -5.18 5.65
N ASP A 154 -19.65 -4.43 6.41
CA ASP A 154 -21.11 -4.53 6.49
C ASP A 154 -21.72 -3.23 5.94
N SER A 155 -23.03 -3.03 6.06
CA SER A 155 -23.69 -1.79 5.59
C SER A 155 -23.15 -0.54 6.30
N THR A 156 -22.89 -0.63 7.61
CA THR A 156 -22.56 0.52 8.47
C THR A 156 -21.06 0.80 8.56
N TYR A 157 -20.20 -0.20 8.52
CA TYR A 157 -18.77 -0.15 8.84
C TYR A 157 -17.89 -0.84 7.78
N LYS A 158 -16.64 -0.38 7.72
CA LYS A 158 -15.52 -1.09 7.10
C LYS A 158 -14.51 -1.46 8.17
N PHE A 159 -14.03 -2.69 8.11
CA PHE A 159 -13.04 -3.23 9.02
C PHE A 159 -11.69 -3.30 8.32
N TYR A 160 -10.67 -2.78 9.00
CA TYR A 160 -9.29 -2.78 8.56
C TYR A 160 -8.40 -3.39 9.64
N GLU A 161 -7.37 -4.11 9.22
CA GLU A 161 -6.26 -4.47 10.09
C GLU A 161 -5.08 -3.56 9.78
N VAL A 162 -4.55 -2.91 10.82
CA VAL A 162 -3.41 -1.99 10.77
C VAL A 162 -2.22 -2.70 11.39
N ILE A 163 -1.13 -2.77 10.64
CA ILE A 163 0.14 -3.33 11.08
C ILE A 163 0.93 -2.21 11.76
N LEU A 164 1.24 -2.42 13.03
CA LEU A 164 2.09 -1.56 13.84
C LEU A 164 3.42 -2.25 14.13
N VAL A 165 4.44 -1.43 14.33
CA VAL A 165 5.77 -1.86 14.73
C VAL A 165 6.19 -1.07 15.96
N ASP A 166 6.73 -1.77 16.96
CA ASP A 166 7.39 -1.17 18.11
C ASP A 166 8.83 -0.78 17.76
N PRO A 167 9.17 0.52 17.69
CA PRO A 167 10.51 0.97 17.35
C PRO A 167 11.54 0.79 18.49
N MET A 168 11.09 0.50 19.71
CA MET A 168 11.99 0.30 20.87
C MET A 168 12.39 -1.17 21.07
N HIS A 169 11.64 -2.11 20.47
CA HIS A 169 11.93 -3.53 20.58
C HIS A 169 13.29 -3.92 19.94
N LYS A 170 14.13 -4.66 20.66
CA LYS A 170 15.48 -5.06 20.20
C LYS A 170 15.44 -5.83 18.88
N ALA A 171 14.47 -6.73 18.72
CA ALA A 171 14.28 -7.51 17.49
C ALA A 171 13.98 -6.66 16.23
N ILE A 172 13.46 -5.44 16.41
CA ILE A 172 13.20 -4.50 15.31
C ILE A 172 14.42 -3.60 15.08
N ARG A 173 15.06 -3.13 16.16
CA ARG A 173 16.19 -2.19 16.07
C ARG A 173 17.47 -2.82 15.52
N ARG A 174 17.69 -4.10 15.80
CA ARG A 174 18.86 -4.86 15.33
C ARG A 174 18.68 -5.42 13.92
N ASP A 175 17.45 -5.43 13.40
CA ASP A 175 17.14 -5.94 12.07
C ASP A 175 17.39 -4.85 11.01
N PRO A 176 18.38 -5.01 10.11
CA PRO A 176 18.75 -3.98 9.14
C PRO A 176 17.61 -3.65 8.15
N ASP A 177 16.74 -4.61 7.84
CA ASP A 177 15.63 -4.41 6.90
C ASP A 177 14.48 -3.59 7.50
N LEU A 178 14.38 -3.56 8.83
CA LEU A 178 13.29 -2.91 9.57
C LEU A 178 13.72 -1.64 10.29
N GLN A 179 15.01 -1.49 10.61
CA GLN A 179 15.54 -0.39 11.42
C GLN A 179 15.18 1.01 10.87
N TRP A 180 14.95 1.14 9.56
CA TRP A 180 14.51 2.41 8.95
C TRP A 180 13.25 2.99 9.59
N ILE A 181 12.33 2.16 10.11
CA ILE A 181 11.08 2.61 10.73
C ILE A 181 11.30 3.24 12.11
N CYS A 182 12.42 2.92 12.76
CA CYS A 182 12.80 3.43 14.08
C CYS A 182 13.29 4.88 14.01
N LYS A 183 13.73 5.35 12.83
CA LYS A 183 14.21 6.73 12.61
C LYS A 183 13.18 7.77 13.06
N PRO A 184 13.61 8.93 13.57
CA PRO A 184 12.70 9.99 14.01
C PRO A 184 11.85 10.54 12.86
N THR A 185 12.38 10.55 11.63
CA THR A 185 11.65 10.96 10.41
C THR A 185 10.44 10.07 10.09
N MET A 186 10.34 8.89 10.69
CA MET A 186 9.24 7.93 10.53
C MET A 186 8.16 8.05 11.62
N LYS A 187 8.20 9.05 12.51
CA LYS A 187 7.14 9.33 13.49
C LYS A 187 5.84 9.74 12.79
N HIS A 188 4.69 9.19 13.20
CA HIS A 188 3.36 9.57 12.68
C HIS A 188 3.25 9.65 11.14
N ARG A 189 3.68 8.59 10.44
CA ARG A 189 3.58 8.49 8.96
C ARG A 189 2.13 8.59 8.47
N GLU A 190 1.19 8.04 9.22
CA GLU A 190 -0.25 8.03 8.98
C GLU A 190 -0.87 9.44 9.06
N MET A 191 -0.34 10.32 9.92
CA MET A 191 -0.81 11.70 10.04
C MET A 191 -0.30 12.58 8.90
N ARG A 192 0.92 12.31 8.41
CA ARG A 192 1.56 13.00 7.27
C ARG A 192 1.19 12.42 5.90
N GLY A 193 0.40 11.35 5.86
CA GLY A 193 -0.01 10.70 4.62
C GLY A 193 1.14 10.02 3.86
N LEU A 194 2.07 9.40 4.59
CA LEU A 194 3.23 8.69 4.05
C LEU A 194 3.02 7.16 3.96
N THR A 195 1.96 6.64 4.59
CA THR A 195 1.52 5.24 4.41
C THR A 195 0.97 5.02 3.00
N LYS A 196 0.84 3.75 2.57
CA LYS A 196 0.28 3.42 1.25
C LYS A 196 -1.12 3.98 1.05
N ALA A 197 -1.99 3.89 2.06
CA ALA A 197 -3.34 4.45 2.00
C ALA A 197 -3.34 5.98 1.99
N GLY A 198 -2.47 6.62 2.78
CA GLY A 198 -2.32 8.07 2.82
C GLY A 198 -1.80 8.66 1.50
N LYS A 199 -0.76 8.05 0.91
CA LYS A 199 -0.16 8.48 -0.36
C LYS A 199 -1.17 8.51 -1.51
N ARG A 200 -2.10 7.55 -1.57
CA ARG A 200 -3.17 7.52 -2.58
C ARG A 200 -4.03 8.79 -2.57
N SER A 201 -4.35 9.33 -1.38
CA SER A 201 -5.13 10.57 -1.27
C SER A 201 -4.37 11.84 -1.66
N ARG A 202 -3.03 11.75 -1.79
CA ARG A 202 -2.18 12.88 -2.19
C ARG A 202 -2.14 13.10 -3.69
N GLY A 203 -2.60 12.13 -4.50
CA GLY A 203 -2.60 12.22 -5.95
C GLY A 203 -1.20 12.31 -6.54
N LEU A 204 -0.25 11.54 -5.99
CA LEU A 204 1.12 11.46 -6.51
C LEU A 204 1.20 10.44 -7.63
N GLY A 205 1.98 10.72 -8.66
CA GLY A 205 2.22 9.82 -9.79
C GLY A 205 3.14 10.46 -10.84
N LYS A 206 3.26 9.81 -11.99
CA LYS A 206 4.05 10.26 -13.14
C LYS A 206 3.15 10.43 -14.36
N GLY A 207 3.47 11.37 -15.24
CA GLY A 207 2.72 11.67 -16.46
C GLY A 207 1.76 12.86 -16.33
N ILE A 208 1.10 13.19 -17.44
CA ILE A 208 0.29 14.41 -17.64
C ILE A 208 -0.80 14.55 -16.57
N GLY A 209 -1.45 13.45 -16.19
CA GLY A 209 -2.50 13.41 -15.15
C GLY A 209 -2.05 13.77 -13.74
N TYR A 210 -0.74 13.91 -13.49
CA TYR A 210 -0.17 14.22 -12.17
C TYR A 210 0.51 15.60 -12.10
N SER A 211 0.27 16.45 -13.10
CA SER A 211 0.84 17.80 -13.20
C SER A 211 0.61 18.66 -11.96
N GLN A 212 -0.50 18.44 -11.25
CA GLN A 212 -0.85 19.17 -10.03
C GLN A 212 0.04 18.84 -8.82
N THR A 213 0.93 17.85 -8.91
CA THR A 213 1.81 17.45 -7.80
C THR A 213 3.30 17.46 -8.13
N ILE A 214 3.68 18.02 -9.29
CA ILE A 214 5.08 18.20 -9.69
C ILE A 214 5.85 18.96 -8.60
N GLY A 215 6.98 18.40 -8.17
CA GLY A 215 7.77 18.92 -7.05
C GLY A 215 7.44 18.32 -5.67
N GLY A 216 6.45 17.42 -5.57
CA GLY A 216 6.23 16.50 -4.44
C GLY A 216 4.90 16.68 -3.68
N SER A 217 4.20 17.80 -3.85
CA SER A 217 2.85 18.00 -3.29
C SER A 217 2.08 19.08 -4.05
N ARG A 218 0.74 19.07 -3.93
CA ARG A 218 -0.12 20.08 -4.58
C ARG A 218 0.17 21.51 -4.13
N ARG A 219 0.44 21.72 -2.84
CA ARG A 219 0.78 23.06 -2.31
C ARG A 219 2.15 23.53 -2.82
N LYS A 220 3.14 22.63 -2.91
CA LYS A 220 4.47 22.97 -3.44
C LYS A 220 4.40 23.32 -4.93
N ALA A 221 3.63 22.56 -5.72
CA ALA A 221 3.38 22.86 -7.13
C ALA A 221 2.70 24.22 -7.32
N TRP A 222 1.65 24.49 -6.52
CA TRP A 222 0.95 25.78 -6.54
C TRP A 222 1.88 26.93 -6.15
N LYS A 223 2.64 26.82 -5.06
CA LYS A 223 3.58 27.88 -4.61
C LYS A 223 4.57 28.22 -5.73
N ARG A 224 5.21 27.22 -6.32
CA ARG A 224 6.16 27.42 -7.44
C ARG A 224 5.56 28.18 -8.63
N ARG A 225 4.30 27.93 -8.98
CA ARG A 225 3.62 28.60 -10.11
C ARG A 225 3.15 30.01 -9.79
N ASN A 226 2.92 30.31 -8.51
CA ASN A 226 2.38 31.60 -8.06
C ASN A 226 3.48 32.46 -7.39
N THR A 227 4.75 32.07 -7.49
CA THR A 227 5.88 32.87 -7.03
C THR A 227 6.52 33.53 -8.24
N LEU A 228 6.46 34.86 -8.30
CA LEU A 228 7.15 35.65 -9.32
C LEU A 228 8.66 35.60 -9.07
N SER A 229 9.43 35.24 -10.08
CA SER A 229 10.89 35.19 -10.01
C SER A 229 11.47 36.55 -10.39
N LEU A 230 11.81 37.37 -9.40
CA LEU A 230 12.50 38.65 -9.61
C LEU A 230 14.02 38.44 -9.54
N ARG A 231 14.67 38.32 -10.70
CA ARG A 231 16.13 38.23 -10.79
C ARG A 231 16.75 39.62 -10.57
N ARG A 232 17.99 39.65 -10.08
CA ARG A 232 18.74 40.89 -9.80
C ARG A 232 18.94 41.74 -11.05
N LYS A 233 19.21 41.10 -12.19
CA LYS A 233 19.21 41.71 -13.52
C LYS A 233 18.03 41.12 -14.29
N ARG A 234 17.19 41.98 -14.87
CA ARG A 234 16.00 41.59 -15.64
C ARG A 234 16.31 41.70 -17.12
#